data_AF-A0A382BTD0-F1
#
_entry.id   AF-A0A382BTD0-F1
#
_cell.length_a   1.000
_cell.length_b   1.000
_cell.length_c   1.000
_cell.angle_alpha   90.00
_cell.angle_beta   90.00
_cell.angle_gamma   90.00
#
_symmetry.space_group_name_H-M   'P 1'
#
loop_
_entity.id
_entity.type
_entity.pdbx_description
1 polymer ?
#
loop_
_entity_poly.entity_id
_entity_poly.type
_entity_poly.pdbx_seq_one_letter_code
_entity_poly.pdbx_strand_id
1 'polypeptide(L)'
;MAWDDTKKEDVIEAYKNADPTPETSVEIVKEIAEEYEESPNGVRMILTKAGVYIRKTAAASNGSSSPRVSKADAQQELIAALTSTGQTVDDDIISKLTGKAAKYFAGVISSIG
;
A
#
# COMPACT_ATOMS: atom_id res chain seq x y z
N MET A 1 5.25 -17.54 -12.95
CA MET A 1 4.84 -18.86 -12.44
C MET A 1 3.34 -18.85 -12.25
N ALA A 2 2.66 -19.91 -12.68
CA ALA A 2 1.22 -20.05 -12.51
C ALA A 2 0.97 -20.83 -11.23
N TRP A 3 0.31 -20.19 -10.26
CA TRP A 3 -0.20 -20.89 -9.08
C TRP A 3 -1.33 -21.82 -9.53
N ASP A 4 -1.10 -23.12 -9.48
CA ASP A 4 -2.15 -24.12 -9.62
C ASP A 4 -3.04 -24.14 -8.36
N ASP A 5 -4.26 -24.65 -8.49
CA ASP A 5 -5.25 -24.59 -7.40
C ASP A 5 -4.88 -25.53 -6.24
N THR A 6 -4.26 -26.67 -6.55
CA THR A 6 -3.74 -27.61 -5.54
C THR A 6 -2.65 -26.97 -4.69
N LYS A 7 -1.62 -26.38 -5.31
CA LYS A 7 -0.55 -25.65 -4.59
C LYS A 7 -1.10 -24.52 -3.72
N LYS A 8 -2.14 -23.81 -4.17
CA LYS A 8 -2.77 -22.77 -3.34
C LYS A 8 -3.41 -23.35 -2.09
N GLU A 9 -4.16 -24.45 -2.25
CA GLU A 9 -4.82 -25.14 -1.13
C GLU A 9 -3.78 -25.66 -0.14
N ASP A 10 -2.72 -26.31 -0.62
CA ASP A 10 -1.63 -26.83 0.20
C ASP A 10 -0.96 -25.73 1.03
N VAL A 11 -0.66 -24.58 0.42
CA VAL A 11 -0.09 -23.41 1.10
C VAL A 11 -1.04 -22.84 2.16
N ILE A 12 -2.35 -22.80 1.88
CA ILE A 12 -3.36 -22.31 2.82
C ILE A 12 -3.48 -23.26 4.02
N GLU A 13 -3.47 -24.56 3.77
CA GLU A 13 -3.55 -25.59 4.81
C GLU A 13 -2.30 -25.61 5.67
N ALA A 14 -1.11 -25.62 5.06
CA ALA A 14 0.17 -25.54 5.77
C ALA A 14 0.22 -24.32 6.69
N TYR A 15 -0.21 -23.16 6.20
CA TYR A 15 -0.26 -21.94 6.99
C TYR A 15 -1.23 -22.02 8.17
N LYS A 16 -2.42 -22.62 8.01
CA LYS A 16 -3.38 -22.81 9.12
C LYS A 16 -2.88 -23.83 10.15
N ASN A 17 -2.27 -24.91 9.69
CA ASN A 17 -1.75 -25.98 10.54
C ASN A 17 -0.56 -25.51 11.39
N ALA A 18 0.17 -24.50 10.94
CA ALA A 18 1.25 -23.85 11.68
C ALA A 18 0.75 -22.90 12.81
N ASP A 19 -0.56 -22.84 13.07
CA ASP A 19 -1.23 -21.97 14.06
C ASP A 19 -0.67 -20.54 14.07
N PRO A 20 -0.91 -19.79 12.99
CA PRO A 20 -0.24 -18.52 12.78
C PRO A 20 -0.70 -17.51 13.82
N THR A 21 0.26 -16.76 14.35
CA THR A 21 0.01 -15.62 15.23
C THR A 21 0.51 -14.35 14.58
N PRO A 22 0.13 -13.16 15.06
CA PRO A 22 0.69 -11.91 14.55
C PRO A 22 2.24 -11.88 14.59
N GLU A 23 2.86 -12.55 15.57
CA GLU A 23 4.33 -12.58 15.67
C GLU A 23 4.97 -13.65 14.78
N THR A 24 4.33 -14.81 14.59
CA THR A 24 4.89 -15.95 13.84
C THR A 24 4.50 -15.98 12.37
N SER A 25 3.40 -15.31 11.98
CA SER A 25 2.85 -15.33 10.62
C SER A 25 3.87 -14.98 9.53
N VAL A 26 4.73 -13.99 9.79
CA VAL A 26 5.75 -13.58 8.81
C VAL A 26 6.80 -14.66 8.60
N GLU A 27 7.12 -15.43 9.64
CA GLU A 27 8.12 -16.50 9.56
C GLU A 27 7.53 -17.73 8.87
N ILE A 28 6.32 -18.14 9.25
CA ILE A 28 5.58 -19.23 8.60
C ILE A 28 5.44 -18.97 7.09
N VAL A 29 5.18 -17.73 6.69
CA VAL A 29 5.14 -17.35 5.27
C VAL A 29 6.48 -17.59 4.56
N LYS A 30 7.62 -17.34 5.22
CA LYS A 30 8.94 -17.56 4.62
C LYS A 30 9.24 -19.04 4.49
N GLU A 31 8.96 -19.81 5.54
CA GLU A 31 9.15 -21.26 5.55
C GLU A 31 8.36 -21.91 4.41
N ILE A 32 7.08 -21.55 4.27
CA ILE A 32 6.23 -22.04 3.16
C ILE A 32 6.74 -21.53 1.80
N ALA A 33 7.23 -20.30 1.72
CA ALA A 33 7.79 -19.78 0.47
C ALA A 33 9.03 -20.57 0.02
N GLU A 34 9.91 -20.93 0.96
CA GLU A 34 11.08 -21.76 0.69
C GLU A 34 10.69 -23.19 0.30
N GLU A 35 9.73 -23.81 1.00
CA GLU A 35 9.26 -25.18 0.74
C GLU A 35 8.61 -25.32 -0.65
N TYR A 36 7.82 -24.33 -1.08
CA TYR A 36 7.07 -24.39 -2.34
C TYR A 36 7.78 -23.70 -3.52
N GLU A 37 9.04 -23.30 -3.33
CA GLU A 37 9.88 -22.54 -4.28
C GLU A 37 9.19 -21.26 -4.80
N GLU A 38 8.49 -20.56 -3.91
CA GLU A 38 7.72 -19.36 -4.21
C GLU A 38 8.30 -18.13 -3.48
N SER A 39 7.85 -16.94 -3.89
CA SER A 39 8.22 -15.73 -3.15
C SER A 39 7.36 -15.56 -1.88
N PRO A 40 7.91 -15.05 -0.77
CA PRO A 40 7.11 -14.72 0.42
C PRO A 40 5.93 -13.78 0.12
N ASN A 41 6.09 -12.90 -0.88
CA ASN A 41 5.01 -12.02 -1.32
C ASN A 41 3.90 -12.77 -2.09
N GLY A 42 4.27 -13.75 -2.91
CA GLY A 42 3.33 -14.64 -3.59
C GLY A 42 2.48 -15.43 -2.60
N VAL A 43 3.11 -16.07 -1.61
CA VAL A 43 2.44 -16.78 -0.52
C VAL A 43 1.47 -15.84 0.23
N ARG A 44 1.92 -14.65 0.64
CA ARG A 44 1.03 -13.65 1.30
C ARG A 44 -0.17 -13.28 0.45
N MET A 45 -0.01 -13.17 -0.87
CA MET A 45 -1.10 -12.83 -1.77
C MET A 45 -2.15 -13.95 -1.80
N ILE A 46 -1.74 -15.22 -1.83
CA ILE A 46 -2.65 -16.37 -1.75
C ILE A 46 -3.39 -16.40 -0.41
N LEU A 47 -2.66 -16.30 0.70
CA LEU A 47 -3.24 -16.31 2.05
C LEU A 47 -4.19 -15.12 2.28
N THR A 48 -3.87 -13.94 1.73
CA THR A 48 -4.74 -12.75 1.79
C THR A 48 -6.01 -12.95 0.97
N LYS A 49 -5.90 -13.51 -0.24
CA LYS A 49 -7.06 -13.82 -1.08
C LYS A 49 -7.97 -14.88 -0.43
N ALA A 50 -7.39 -15.83 0.29
CA ALA A 50 -8.11 -16.84 1.06
C ALA A 50 -8.67 -16.30 2.39
N GLY A 51 -8.34 -15.06 2.79
CA GLY A 51 -8.83 -14.44 4.02
C GLY A 51 -8.22 -14.98 5.31
N VAL A 52 -7.14 -15.78 5.23
CA VAL A 52 -6.53 -16.46 6.39
C VAL A 52 -5.27 -15.77 6.90
N TYR A 53 -4.69 -14.87 6.10
CA TYR A 53 -3.43 -14.22 6.46
C TYR A 53 -3.55 -13.32 7.70
N ILE A 54 -2.77 -13.65 8.74
CA ILE A 54 -2.69 -12.85 9.96
C ILE A 54 -1.55 -11.85 9.79
N ARG A 55 -1.89 -10.57 9.75
CA ARG A 55 -0.86 -9.52 9.70
C ARG A 55 -0.19 -9.39 11.05
N LYS A 56 1.12 -9.19 11.04
CA LYS A 56 1.81 -8.74 12.25
C LYS A 56 1.12 -7.49 12.78
N THR A 57 0.68 -7.56 14.03
CA THR A 57 0.23 -6.40 14.78
C THR A 57 1.43 -5.49 14.88
N ALA A 58 1.46 -4.45 14.05
CA ALA A 58 2.35 -3.34 14.34
C ALA A 58 1.94 -2.83 15.72
N ALA A 59 2.87 -2.80 16.69
CA ALA A 59 2.70 -1.98 17.87
C ALA A 59 2.16 -0.64 17.39
N ALA A 60 0.97 -0.24 17.88
CA ALA A 60 0.12 0.81 17.31
C ALA A 60 0.97 1.97 16.80
N SER A 61 1.35 1.91 15.54
CA SER A 61 2.02 3.02 14.92
C SER A 61 0.87 3.92 14.55
N ASN A 62 0.79 5.07 15.23
CA ASN A 62 0.09 6.26 14.77
C ASN A 62 0.64 6.75 13.41
N GLY A 63 1.12 5.85 12.55
CA GLY A 63 1.36 6.07 11.15
C GLY A 63 0.00 6.29 10.53
N SER A 64 -0.43 7.56 10.56
CA SER A 64 -1.41 8.12 9.65
C SER A 64 -1.13 7.53 8.28
N SER A 65 -1.87 6.48 7.92
CA SER A 65 -2.00 6.04 6.55
C SER A 65 -2.78 7.17 5.91
N SER A 66 -2.04 8.23 5.58
CA SER A 66 -2.58 9.40 4.94
C SER A 66 -3.37 8.87 3.75
N PRO A 67 -4.68 9.19 3.63
CA PRO A 67 -5.55 8.61 2.62
C PRO A 67 -4.80 8.58 1.30
N ARG A 68 -4.84 7.46 0.56
CA ARG A 68 -4.14 7.34 -0.71
C ARG A 68 -4.50 8.55 -1.58
N VAL A 69 -3.56 9.49 -1.68
CA VAL A 69 -3.75 10.73 -2.43
C VAL A 69 -3.53 10.39 -3.90
N SER A 70 -4.60 10.46 -4.70
CA SER A 70 -4.48 10.40 -6.16
C SER A 70 -3.54 11.53 -6.61
N LYS A 71 -2.50 11.17 -7.35
CA LYS A 71 -1.52 12.15 -7.85
C LYS A 71 -2.20 13.19 -8.73
N ALA A 72 -3.10 12.76 -9.61
CA ALA A 72 -3.82 13.65 -10.51
C ALA A 72 -4.70 14.62 -9.72
N ASP A 73 -5.52 14.11 -8.79
CA ASP A 73 -6.45 14.92 -8.01
C ASP A 73 -5.69 15.97 -7.17
N ALA A 74 -4.59 15.58 -6.52
CA ALA A 74 -3.78 16.51 -5.74
C ALA A 74 -3.07 17.56 -6.60
N GLN A 75 -2.68 17.22 -7.83
CA GLN A 75 -2.12 18.19 -8.77
C GLN A 75 -3.19 19.17 -9.26
N GLN A 76 -4.40 18.69 -9.56
CA GLN A 76 -5.52 19.54 -9.94
C GLN A 76 -5.91 20.50 -8.81
N GLU A 77 -5.95 20.03 -7.56
CA GLU A 77 -6.20 20.89 -6.41
C GLU A 77 -5.12 21.98 -6.26
N LEU A 78 -3.85 21.63 -6.47
CA LEU A 78 -2.77 22.62 -6.44
C LEU A 78 -2.90 23.66 -7.56
N ILE A 79 -3.23 23.24 -8.78
CA ILE A 79 -3.49 24.15 -9.91
C ILE A 79 -4.64 25.10 -9.58
N ALA A 80 -5.74 24.57 -9.03
CA ALA A 80 -6.90 25.38 -8.63
C ALA A 80 -6.54 26.41 -7.56
N ALA A 81 -5.79 26.00 -6.52
CA ALA A 81 -5.35 26.88 -5.44
C ALA A 81 -4.40 27.99 -5.94
N LEU A 82 -3.48 27.68 -6.87
CA LEU A 82 -2.61 28.69 -7.47
C LEU A 82 -3.41 29.67 -8.34
N THR A 83 -4.35 29.15 -9.14
CA THR A 83 -5.19 29.97 -10.02
C THR A 83 -6.11 30.89 -9.22
N SER A 84 -6.63 30.46 -8.07
CA SER A 84 -7.43 31.32 -7.19
C SER A 84 -6.65 32.50 -6.61
N THR A 85 -5.32 32.40 -6.54
CA THR A 85 -4.43 33.50 -6.15
C THR A 85 -4.01 34.40 -7.31
N GLY A 86 -4.54 34.17 -8.53
CA GLY A 86 -4.22 34.95 -9.73
C GLY A 86 -2.85 34.65 -10.33
N GLN A 87 -2.20 33.55 -9.93
CA GLN A 87 -0.90 33.14 -10.45
C GLN A 87 -1.05 32.30 -11.71
N THR A 88 -0.12 32.47 -12.66
CA THR A 88 0.02 31.59 -13.82
C THR A 88 0.65 30.26 -13.39
N VAL A 89 0.00 29.15 -13.70
CA VAL A 89 0.47 27.81 -13.30
C VAL A 89 1.31 27.19 -14.43
N ASP A 90 2.46 26.62 -14.06
CA ASP A 90 3.30 25.82 -14.96
C ASP A 90 2.97 24.33 -14.76
N ASP A 91 2.14 23.80 -15.66
CA ASP A 91 1.66 22.42 -15.61
C ASP A 91 2.81 21.39 -15.73
N ASP A 92 3.90 21.73 -16.42
CA ASP A 92 5.09 20.87 -16.54
C ASP A 92 5.81 20.74 -15.19
N ILE A 93 5.84 21.79 -14.38
CA ILE A 93 6.37 21.75 -13.02
C ILE A 93 5.42 20.99 -12.08
N ILE A 94 4.12 21.25 -12.15
CA ILE A 94 3.13 20.56 -11.29
C ILE A 94 3.14 19.05 -11.55
N SER A 95 3.25 18.62 -12.81
CA SER A 95 3.26 17.20 -13.20
C SER A 95 4.40 16.39 -12.54
N LYS A 96 5.52 17.06 -12.23
CA LYS A 96 6.71 16.49 -11.57
C LYS A 96 6.52 16.28 -10.07
N LEU A 97 5.55 16.95 -9.43
CA LEU A 97 5.27 16.77 -8.00
C LEU A 97 4.63 15.41 -7.73
N THR A 98 4.96 14.82 -6.57
CA THR A 98 4.21 13.66 -6.07
C THR A 98 2.85 14.11 -5.55
N GLY A 99 1.85 13.22 -5.52
CA GLY A 99 0.52 13.56 -4.98
C GLY A 99 0.58 14.12 -3.55
N LYS A 100 1.48 13.60 -2.71
CA LYS A 100 1.71 14.14 -1.36
C LYS A 100 2.28 15.56 -1.36
N ALA A 101 3.27 15.83 -2.22
CA ALA A 101 3.86 17.16 -2.32
C ALA A 101 2.83 18.18 -2.87
N ALA A 102 2.09 17.80 -3.91
CA ALA A 102 1.06 18.66 -4.48
C ALA A 102 -0.04 19.00 -3.45
N LYS A 103 -0.52 18.00 -2.70
CA LYS A 103 -1.52 18.18 -1.64
C LYS A 103 -1.02 19.06 -0.50
N TYR A 104 0.25 18.94 -0.12
CA TYR A 104 0.86 19.80 0.89
C TYR A 104 0.84 21.27 0.45
N PHE A 105 1.33 21.57 -0.76
CA PHE A 105 1.36 22.95 -1.27
C PHE A 105 -0.04 23.52 -1.50
N ALA A 106 -0.98 22.72 -2.00
CA ALA A 106 -2.37 23.14 -2.19
C ALA A 106 -2.98 23.61 -0.85
N GLY A 107 -2.73 22.87 0.24
CA GLY A 107 -3.18 23.23 1.58
C GLY A 107 -2.52 24.51 2.12
N VAL A 108 -1.20 24.68 1.92
CA VAL A 108 -0.50 25.92 2.32
C VAL A 108 -1.08 27.13 1.59
N ILE A 109 -1.26 27.05 0.27
CA ILE A 109 -1.80 28.16 -0.53
C ILE A 109 -3.23 28.50 -0.13
N SER A 110 -4.07 27.48 0.05
CA SER A 110 -5.47 27.64 0.50
C SER A 110 -5.59 28.23 1.91
N SER A 111 -4.52 28.20 2.71
CA SER A 111 -4.49 28.80 4.05
C SER A 111 -4.07 30.27 4.06
N ILE A 112 -3.53 30.77 2.95
CA ILE A 112 -2.97 32.13 2.82
C ILE A 112 -3.84 33.01 1.89
N GLY A 113 -4.53 32.42 0.92
CA GLY A 113 -5.51 33.10 0.05
C GLY A 113 -6.89 33.16 0.67
#